data_AF-A0A2P2GMP9-F1
#
_entry.id   AF-A0A2P2GMP9-F1
#
_cell.length_a   1.000
_cell.length_b   1.000
_cell.length_c   1.000
_cell.angle_alpha   90.00
_cell.angle_beta   90.00
_cell.angle_gamma   90.00
#
_symmetry.space_group_name_H-M   'P 1'
#
loop_
_entity.id
_entity.type
_entity.pdbx_description
1 polymer ?
#
loop_
_entity_poly.entity_id
_entity_poly.type
_entity_poly.pdbx_seq_one_letter_code
_entity_poly.pdbx_strand_id
1 'polypeptide(L)'
;MMPGSLALRSVSRPVGSHVDTFGDADPNEPVRISVPITAHVSFAELLTLLVTTPGVCLTYADLVRDDVVRDSVRFALISTDLLSLDQRSEHVMAVYQGKVPGSRALSFEYLQSLGSAITRAFGLEAAL
;
A
#
# COMPACT_ATOMS: atom_id res chain seq x y z
N MET A 1 -35.71 -27.43 32.14
CA MET A 1 -37.05 -27.49 31.52
C MET A 1 -37.22 -26.28 30.60
N MET A 2 -37.32 -26.56 29.28
CA MET A 2 -37.92 -25.79 28.17
C MET A 2 -37.39 -24.38 27.78
N PRO A 3 -37.49 -23.99 26.47
CA PRO A 3 -36.33 -23.61 25.65
C PRO A 3 -36.43 -22.22 24.99
N GLY A 4 -35.32 -21.72 24.45
CA GLY A 4 -35.26 -20.49 23.66
C GLY A 4 -34.81 -20.77 22.21
N SER A 5 -35.71 -20.47 21.28
CA SER A 5 -35.77 -20.83 19.86
C SER A 5 -34.50 -20.67 19.00
N LEU A 6 -34.39 -21.60 18.05
CA LEU A 6 -33.60 -21.55 16.82
C LEU A 6 -33.95 -20.33 15.97
N ALA A 7 -32.94 -19.64 15.47
CA ALA A 7 -32.99 -18.97 14.17
C ALA A 7 -31.83 -19.50 13.32
N LEU A 8 -32.08 -20.59 12.62
CA LEU A 8 -31.22 -21.15 11.59
C LEU A 8 -31.63 -20.52 10.25
N ARG A 9 -30.62 -20.05 9.51
CA ARG A 9 -30.59 -19.76 8.05
C ARG A 9 -31.36 -18.50 7.62
N SER A 10 -31.00 -17.77 6.57
CA SER A 10 -30.04 -17.91 5.46
C SER A 10 -29.98 -16.50 4.84
N VAL A 11 -28.89 -15.99 4.29
CA VAL A 11 -28.38 -16.34 2.97
C VAL A 11 -26.89 -16.01 2.98
N SER A 12 -26.05 -17.03 2.85
CA SER A 12 -24.75 -16.89 2.22
C SER A 12 -25.00 -16.18 0.90
N ARG A 13 -24.70 -14.88 0.82
CA ARG A 13 -24.68 -14.22 -0.50
C ARG A 13 -23.68 -15.03 -1.32
N PRO A 14 -24.07 -15.61 -2.46
CA PRO A 14 -23.05 -16.13 -3.36
C PRO A 14 -22.11 -14.96 -3.61
N VAL A 15 -20.81 -15.19 -3.44
CA VAL A 15 -19.79 -14.27 -3.96
C VAL A 15 -20.13 -14.18 -5.45
N GLY A 16 -20.85 -13.13 -5.82
CA GLY A 16 -21.42 -12.97 -7.14
C GLY A 16 -20.28 -12.88 -8.12
N SER A 17 -20.06 -13.95 -8.88
CA SER A 17 -20.19 -14.02 -10.34
C SER A 17 -19.74 -12.83 -11.21
N HIS A 18 -18.93 -11.91 -10.69
CA HIS A 18 -18.45 -10.72 -11.40
C HIS A 18 -16.98 -10.44 -11.07
N VAL A 19 -16.17 -11.51 -10.99
CA VAL A 19 -14.79 -11.35 -11.48
C VAL A 19 -14.93 -11.53 -12.98
N ASP A 20 -14.77 -10.43 -13.71
CA ASP A 20 -14.77 -10.42 -15.18
C ASP A 20 -13.50 -11.16 -15.63
N THR A 21 -13.55 -12.50 -15.62
CA THR A 21 -12.50 -13.35 -16.19
C THR A 21 -12.65 -13.28 -17.70
N PHE A 22 -11.60 -12.82 -18.39
CA PHE A 22 -11.48 -13.03 -19.83
C PHE A 22 -11.50 -14.56 -20.09
N GLY A 23 -12.66 -15.10 -20.48
CA GLY A 23 -12.86 -16.52 -20.81
C GLY A 23 -13.70 -17.32 -19.80
N ASP A 24 -14.12 -18.52 -20.22
CA ASP A 24 -14.85 -19.47 -19.38
C ASP A 24 -13.95 -19.97 -18.23
N ALA A 25 -14.56 -20.18 -17.05
CA ALA A 25 -13.85 -20.71 -15.89
C ALA A 25 -13.33 -22.13 -16.18
N ASP A 26 -12.02 -22.34 -16.04
CA ASP A 26 -11.40 -23.66 -16.22
C ASP A 26 -11.84 -24.59 -15.07
N PRO A 27 -12.51 -25.72 -15.36
CA PRO A 27 -12.97 -26.66 -14.34
C PRO A 27 -11.83 -27.32 -13.54
N ASN A 28 -10.57 -27.17 -13.97
CA ASN A 28 -9.38 -27.64 -13.25
C ASN A 28 -8.67 -26.53 -12.46
N GLU A 29 -9.21 -25.31 -12.42
CA GLU A 29 -8.56 -24.23 -11.69
C GLU A 29 -8.65 -24.49 -10.17
N PRO A 30 -7.52 -24.40 -9.43
CA PRO A 30 -7.53 -24.59 -7.98
C PRO A 30 -8.44 -23.57 -7.30
N VAL A 31 -9.23 -24.03 -6.33
CA VAL A 31 -10.10 -23.17 -5.52
C VAL A 31 -9.25 -22.08 -4.85
N ARG A 32 -9.53 -20.82 -5.18
CA ARG A 32 -8.87 -19.65 -4.58
C ARG A 32 -9.77 -19.03 -3.51
N ILE A 33 -9.16 -18.55 -2.43
CA ILE A 33 -9.85 -17.76 -1.41
C ILE A 33 -9.20 -16.39 -1.29
N SER A 34 -10.01 -15.36 -1.06
CA SER A 34 -9.51 -14.02 -0.74
C SER A 34 -9.31 -13.92 0.77
N VAL A 35 -8.08 -13.61 1.19
CA VAL A 35 -7.75 -13.38 2.60
C VAL A 35 -7.48 -11.89 2.79
N PRO A 36 -8.25 -11.18 3.62
CA PRO A 36 -7.94 -9.79 3.95
C PRO A 36 -6.69 -9.74 4.83
N ILE A 37 -5.65 -9.04 4.36
CA ILE A 37 -4.43 -8.78 5.12
C ILE A 37 -4.44 -7.30 5.51
N THR A 38 -4.24 -7.02 6.78
CA THR A 38 -4.05 -5.66 7.29
C THR A 38 -2.57 -5.45 7.58
N ALA A 39 -1.98 -4.42 6.99
CA ALA A 39 -0.64 -3.96 7.30
C ALA A 39 -0.72 -2.54 7.87
N HIS A 40 0.09 -2.28 8.90
CA HIS A 40 0.27 -0.94 9.46
C HIS A 40 1.64 -0.44 9.01
N VAL A 41 1.66 0.78 8.46
CA VAL A 41 2.84 1.34 7.82
C VAL A 41 2.98 2.78 8.28
N SER A 42 4.16 3.13 8.76
CA SER A 42 4.53 4.46 9.21
C SER A 42 4.83 5.39 8.03
N PHE A 43 4.95 6.69 8.33
CA PHE A 43 5.36 7.68 7.32
C PHE A 43 6.72 7.35 6.69
N ALA A 44 7.68 6.95 7.51
CA ALA A 44 9.04 6.61 7.05
C ALA A 44 9.04 5.43 6.09
N GLU A 45 8.25 4.40 6.42
CA GLU A 45 8.08 3.21 5.60
C GLU A 45 7.36 3.53 4.29
N LEU A 46 6.30 4.36 4.31
CA LEU A 46 5.61 4.81 3.08
C LEU A 46 6.55 5.58 2.16
N LEU A 47 7.32 6.52 2.72
CA LEU A 47 8.30 7.28 1.96
C LEU A 47 9.34 6.36 1.32
N THR A 48 9.80 5.36 2.07
CA THR A 48 10.79 4.38 1.62
C THR A 48 10.25 3.44 0.55
N LEU A 49 9.03 2.96 0.71
CA LEU A 49 8.33 2.15 -0.29
C LEU A 49 8.23 2.90 -1.61
N LEU A 50 7.81 4.16 -1.58
CA LEU A 50 7.57 4.93 -2.81
C LEU A 50 8.84 5.30 -3.58
N VAL A 51 10.04 5.25 -2.97
CA VAL A 51 11.28 5.57 -3.68
C VAL A 51 12.18 4.37 -3.94
N THR A 52 12.05 3.30 -3.14
CA THR A 52 12.91 2.12 -3.27
C THR A 52 12.26 0.96 -3.99
N THR A 53 10.94 1.00 -4.22
CA THR A 53 10.24 -0.09 -4.90
C THR A 53 10.41 -0.01 -6.41
N PRO A 54 11.01 -1.05 -7.06
CA PRO A 54 11.11 -1.09 -8.51
C PRO A 54 9.73 -1.01 -9.19
N GLY A 55 9.61 -0.14 -10.19
CA GLY A 55 8.34 0.08 -10.91
C GLY A 55 7.48 1.20 -10.33
N VAL A 56 7.77 1.69 -9.11
CA VAL A 56 7.21 2.96 -8.64
C VAL A 56 8.02 4.10 -9.21
N CYS A 57 7.45 4.80 -10.18
CA CYS A 57 8.08 5.92 -10.88
C CYS A 57 7.15 7.14 -10.85
N LEU A 58 7.09 7.84 -9.72
CA LEU A 58 6.27 9.03 -9.56
C LEU A 58 7.00 10.29 -10.04
N THR A 59 6.41 11.02 -10.98
CA THR A 59 6.89 12.35 -11.36
C THR A 59 6.31 13.42 -10.43
N TYR A 60 6.88 14.63 -10.43
CA TYR A 60 6.31 15.76 -9.67
C TYR A 60 4.84 16.04 -10.02
N ALA A 61 4.39 15.77 -11.25
CA ALA A 61 3.00 15.92 -11.64
C ALA A 61 2.09 14.86 -10.99
N ASP A 62 2.60 13.64 -10.81
CA ASP A 62 1.88 12.55 -10.15
C ASP A 62 1.74 12.80 -8.64
N LEU A 63 2.71 13.47 -8.03
CA LEU A 63 2.66 13.80 -6.59
C LEU A 63 1.50 14.72 -6.22
N VAL A 64 0.93 15.45 -7.18
CA VAL A 64 -0.24 16.32 -6.95
C VAL A 64 -1.56 15.53 -6.96
N ARG A 65 -1.51 14.25 -7.37
CA ARG A 65 -2.67 13.39 -7.58
C ARG A 65 -2.75 12.32 -6.49
N ASP A 66 -3.56 12.57 -5.47
CA ASP A 66 -3.68 11.69 -4.31
C ASP A 66 -4.14 10.26 -4.66
N ASP A 67 -4.94 10.09 -5.73
CA ASP A 67 -5.32 8.79 -6.28
C ASP A 67 -4.09 7.98 -6.74
N VAL A 68 -3.21 8.61 -7.52
CA VAL A 68 -2.00 7.99 -8.05
C VAL A 68 -1.03 7.64 -6.94
N VAL A 69 -0.89 8.51 -5.94
CA VAL A 69 -0.05 8.25 -4.75
C VAL A 69 -0.58 7.03 -3.99
N ARG A 70 -1.89 6.94 -3.76
CA ARG A 70 -2.50 5.80 -3.06
C ARG A 70 -2.33 4.49 -3.83
N ASP A 71 -2.53 4.50 -5.13
CA ASP A 71 -2.35 3.30 -5.96
C ASP A 71 -0.88 2.87 -6.03
N SER A 72 0.04 3.82 -6.05
CA SER A 72 1.47 3.53 -5.99
C SER A 72 1.89 2.89 -4.67
N VAL A 73 1.33 3.35 -3.54
CA VAL A 73 1.53 2.70 -2.23
C VAL A 73 0.99 1.27 -2.25
N ARG A 74 -0.22 1.04 -2.77
CA ARG A 74 -0.80 -0.30 -2.88
C ARG A 74 0.09 -1.23 -3.69
N PHE A 75 0.55 -0.77 -4.85
CA PHE A 75 1.50 -1.50 -5.68
C PHE A 75 2.78 -1.81 -4.91
N ALA A 76 3.34 -0.81 -4.21
CA ALA A 76 4.58 -0.97 -3.47
C ALA A 76 4.47 -2.01 -2.34
N LEU A 77 3.35 -2.01 -1.61
CA LEU A 77 3.08 -2.97 -0.54
C LEU A 77 2.95 -4.41 -1.04
N ILE A 78 2.40 -4.62 -2.23
CA ILE A 78 2.24 -5.96 -2.81
C ILE A 78 3.56 -6.48 -3.40
N SER A 79 4.42 -5.57 -3.86
CA SER A 79 5.67 -5.91 -4.56
C SER A 79 6.92 -5.96 -3.68
N THR A 80 6.83 -5.47 -2.43
CA THR A 80 7.99 -5.35 -1.55
C THR A 80 7.91 -6.30 -0.36
N ASP A 81 9.05 -6.91 -0.03
CA ASP A 81 9.22 -7.61 1.25
C ASP A 81 9.35 -6.61 2.41
N LEU A 82 8.29 -6.53 3.22
CA LEU A 82 8.16 -5.60 4.35
C LEU A 82 9.18 -5.87 5.47
N LEU A 83 9.75 -7.08 5.57
CA LEU A 83 10.71 -7.42 6.63
C LEU A 83 12.07 -6.70 6.48
N SER A 84 12.35 -6.14 5.30
CA SER A 84 13.59 -5.43 5.00
C SER A 84 13.44 -3.91 4.94
N LEU A 85 12.30 -3.40 5.42
CA LEU A 85 11.91 -1.99 5.24
C LEU A 85 12.55 -1.07 6.30
N ASP A 86 12.75 -1.56 7.52
CA ASP A 86 13.23 -0.76 8.66
C ASP A 86 14.61 -0.12 8.41
N GLN A 87 15.60 -0.92 8.01
CA GLN A 87 16.96 -0.42 7.76
C GLN A 87 17.02 0.59 6.60
N ARG A 88 16.19 0.41 5.57
CA ARG A 88 16.13 1.34 4.43
C ARG A 88 15.44 2.65 4.81
N SER A 89 14.48 2.57 5.73
CA SER A 89 13.70 3.72 6.18
C SER A 89 14.52 4.72 6.97
N GLU A 90 15.48 4.26 7.78
CA GLU A 90 16.41 5.16 8.49
C GLU A 90 17.20 6.05 7.54
N HIS A 91 17.76 5.47 6.46
CA HIS A 91 18.55 6.23 5.50
C HIS A 91 17.70 7.23 4.71
N VAL A 92 16.54 6.81 4.20
CA VAL A 92 15.63 7.69 3.46
C VAL A 92 15.16 8.84 4.34
N MET A 93 14.83 8.57 5.61
CA MET A 93 14.44 9.61 6.56
C MET A 93 15.59 10.57 6.89
N ALA A 94 16.83 10.08 6.99
CA ALA A 94 17.99 10.96 7.20
C ALA A 94 18.17 11.94 6.02
N VAL A 95 17.94 11.48 4.78
CA VAL A 95 17.94 12.38 3.60
C VAL A 95 16.75 13.34 3.68
N TYR A 96 15.53 12.84 3.93
CA TYR A 96 14.33 13.66 4.05
C TYR A 96 14.44 14.77 5.09
N GLN A 97 15.12 14.50 6.21
CA GLN A 97 15.38 15.45 7.28
C GLN A 97 16.56 16.39 7.00
N GLY A 98 17.26 16.21 5.87
CA GLY A 98 18.45 17.00 5.52
C GLY A 98 19.68 16.70 6.38
N LYS A 99 19.68 15.59 7.14
CA LYS A 99 20.80 15.16 8.00
C LYS A 99 21.96 14.59 7.19
N VAL A 100 21.66 14.00 6.03
CA VAL A 100 22.65 13.49 5.07
C VAL A 100 22.34 14.02 3.67
N PRO A 101 23.35 14.20 2.81
CA PRO A 101 23.12 14.64 1.44
C PRO A 101 22.31 13.61 0.65
N GLY A 102 21.37 14.08 -0.15
CA GLY A 102 20.67 13.26 -1.13
C GLY A 102 21.56 12.89 -2.31
N SER A 103 21.05 12.00 -3.16
CA SER A 103 21.68 11.65 -4.44
C SER A 103 20.86 12.20 -5.61
N ARG A 104 21.39 12.07 -6.84
CA ARG A 104 20.61 12.44 -8.04
C ARG A 104 19.32 11.62 -8.19
N ALA A 105 19.30 10.37 -7.69
CA ALA A 105 18.13 9.50 -7.71
C ALA A 105 17.18 9.76 -6.51
N LEU A 106 17.71 10.31 -5.42
CA LEU A 106 17.02 10.55 -4.15
C LEU A 106 17.35 11.96 -3.67
N SER A 107 16.80 12.97 -4.36
CA SER A 107 17.05 14.36 -4.00
C SER A 107 16.22 14.77 -2.78
N PHE A 108 16.78 15.67 -1.96
CA PHE A 108 16.08 16.23 -0.81
C PHE A 108 14.74 16.88 -1.19
N GLU A 109 14.73 17.68 -2.26
CA GLU A 109 13.53 18.37 -2.75
C GLU A 109 12.44 17.41 -3.22
N TYR A 110 12.83 16.32 -3.89
CA TYR A 110 11.88 15.28 -4.29
C TYR A 110 11.27 14.58 -3.07
N LEU A 111 12.11 14.23 -2.08
CA LEU A 111 11.63 13.61 -0.84
C LEU A 111 10.70 14.52 -0.05
N GLN A 112 10.97 15.82 0.00
CA GLN A 112 10.07 16.81 0.63
C GLN A 112 8.71 16.91 -0.10
N SER A 113 8.75 16.90 -1.43
CA SER A 113 7.53 16.91 -2.26
C SER A 113 6.72 15.64 -2.07
N LEU A 114 7.39 14.49 -2.02
CA LEU A 114 6.78 13.19 -1.79
C LEU A 114 6.21 13.08 -0.38
N GLY A 115 6.94 13.55 0.64
CA GLY A 115 6.44 13.60 2.01
C GLY A 115 5.18 14.44 2.13
N SER A 116 5.14 15.61 1.49
CA SER A 116 3.94 16.44 1.41
C SER A 116 2.76 15.72 0.73
N ALA A 117 3.04 14.94 -0.32
CA ALA A 117 2.02 14.14 -0.99
C ALA A 117 1.48 13.01 -0.09
N ILE A 118 2.35 12.33 0.66
CA ILE A 118 1.96 11.31 1.65
C ILE A 118 1.07 11.93 2.73
N THR A 119 1.44 13.10 3.26
CA THR A 119 0.65 13.80 4.28
C THR A 119 -0.74 14.15 3.76
N ARG A 120 -0.85 14.67 2.53
CA ARG A 120 -2.17 14.95 1.94
C ARG A 120 -2.99 13.69 1.69
N ALA A 121 -2.38 12.66 1.13
CA ALA A 121 -3.10 11.45 0.72
C ALA A 121 -3.55 10.59 1.91
N PHE A 122 -2.82 10.60 3.02
CA PHE A 122 -3.03 9.68 4.15
C PHE A 122 -3.20 10.35 5.52
N GLY A 123 -2.98 11.67 5.64
CA GLY A 123 -3.04 12.36 6.93
C GLY A 123 -1.90 11.98 7.89
N LEU A 124 -0.78 11.47 7.37
CA LEU A 124 0.38 11.06 8.14
C LEU A 124 1.48 12.13 8.07
N GLU A 125 2.12 12.40 9.20
CA GLU A 125 3.23 13.34 9.28
C GLU A 125 4.51 12.63 9.73
N ALA A 126 5.67 13.18 9.33
CA ALA A 126 6.95 12.72 9.82
C ALA A 126 7.03 12.98 11.33
N ALA A 127 7.32 11.94 12.12
CA ALA A 127 7.71 12.14 13.51
C ALA A 127 9.09 12.85 13.54
N LEU A 128 9.12 14.05 14.13
CA LEU A 128 10.30 14.90 14.27
C LEU A 128 11.17 14.46 15.45
#